data_AF-A0A1W1VKC1-F1
#
_entry.id   AF-A0A1W1VKC1-F1
#
_cell.length_a   1.000
_cell.length_b   1.000
_cell.length_c   1.000
_cell.angle_alpha   90.00
_cell.angle_beta   90.00
_cell.angle_gamma   90.00
#
_symmetry.space_group_name_H-M   'P 1'
#
loop_
_entity.id
_entity.type
_entity.pdbx_description
1 polymer ?
#
loop_
_entity_poly.entity_id
_entity_poly.type
_entity_poly.pdbx_seq_one_letter_code
_entity_poly.pdbx_strand_id
1 'polypeptide(L)'
;MFVYFGTGSVSVLADAINNLTDSMSSLITLIGAKISNMPADSEHPYGHGRMEYIAGLVVSALVLFAGFEFIRASVGKIIHPSEVSYTSLSVAIMFVSCIVKFLMSVLYKKVGNRINSYPILAQSKDSISDVFVTGVVIISIFVYKFTGYLVDGWAGLLVSFFILYQGYDLIKETISTILGNTNPEEIKEVEKIVMTYKEIISVHDIVIVDFGPEKIYAWMDVELDDKMGIVQAHRIIDKIEREIYESKGYHASIHLDPVGSYSIREKETIEKLNELIRDDKRFCSFHDLSISGEEVTVDIVVDGNLVRSEKDEANVKNIVAEILNEEGIKNFVKIDKIFKGEI
;
A
#
# COMPACT_ATOMS: atom_id res chain seq x y z
N MET A 1 20.75 15.22 24.62
CA MET A 1 21.62 16.36 24.22
C MET A 1 22.18 17.14 25.41
N PHE A 2 21.37 17.65 26.35
CA PHE A 2 21.89 18.42 27.51
C PHE A 2 22.84 17.65 28.43
N VAL A 3 22.68 16.32 28.56
CA VAL A 3 23.58 15.45 29.34
C VAL A 3 24.96 15.29 28.66
N TYR A 4 25.03 15.36 27.33
CA TYR A 4 26.29 15.24 26.55
C TYR A 4 27.21 16.43 26.81
N PHE A 5 26.68 17.66 26.73
CA PHE A 5 27.45 18.89 26.96
C PHE A 5 28.03 18.99 28.39
N GLY A 6 27.48 18.24 29.35
CA GLY A 6 28.02 18.17 30.71
C GLY A 6 29.01 17.03 30.98
N THR A 7 29.11 16.02 30.10
CA THR A 7 29.84 14.78 30.40
C THR A 7 31.00 14.46 29.45
N GLY A 8 30.99 14.98 28.20
CA GLY A 8 32.06 14.74 27.22
C GLY A 8 32.24 13.27 26.82
N SER A 9 31.31 12.40 27.20
CA SER A 9 31.41 10.95 27.01
C SER A 9 30.90 10.53 25.63
N VAL A 10 31.70 9.72 24.92
CA VAL A 10 31.38 9.17 23.59
C VAL A 10 30.10 8.32 23.64
N SER A 11 29.84 7.61 24.74
CA SER A 11 28.60 6.84 24.92
C SER A 11 27.37 7.76 25.02
N VAL A 12 27.52 8.95 25.61
CA VAL A 12 26.43 9.95 25.73
C VAL A 12 26.21 10.68 24.39
N LEU A 13 27.23 10.78 23.54
CA LEU A 13 27.10 11.28 22.16
C LEU A 13 26.25 10.33 21.30
N ALA A 14 26.51 9.02 21.38
CA ALA A 14 25.74 8.01 20.66
C ALA A 14 24.25 8.04 21.08
N ASP A 15 23.96 8.11 22.37
CA ASP A 15 22.59 8.30 22.88
C ASP A 15 21.99 9.63 22.43
N ALA A 16 22.77 10.70 22.35
CA ALA A 16 22.30 12.00 21.88
C ALA A 16 21.95 11.98 20.38
N ILE A 17 22.70 11.26 19.56
CA ILE A 17 22.44 11.08 18.12
C ILE A 17 21.17 10.25 17.92
N ASN A 18 20.98 9.15 18.67
CA ASN A 18 19.75 8.36 18.58
C ASN A 18 18.51 9.19 18.93
N ASN A 19 18.53 9.91 20.06
CA ASN A 19 17.43 10.81 20.42
C ASN A 19 17.20 11.94 19.40
N LEU A 20 18.26 12.38 18.71
CA LEU A 20 18.14 13.37 17.63
C LEU A 20 17.43 12.77 16.42
N THR A 21 17.79 11.54 16.03
CA THR A 21 17.12 10.80 14.95
C THR A 21 15.63 10.62 15.25
N ASP A 22 15.26 10.20 16.46
CA ASP A 22 13.85 10.07 16.89
C ASP A 22 13.09 11.40 16.81
N SER A 23 13.75 12.48 17.24
CA SER A 23 13.17 13.83 17.17
C SER A 23 13.00 14.29 15.72
N MET A 24 13.96 13.98 14.85
CA MET A 24 13.89 14.25 13.41
C MET A 24 12.77 13.45 12.75
N SER A 25 12.64 12.15 13.03
CA SER A 25 11.54 11.30 12.52
C SER A 25 10.17 11.84 12.92
N SER A 26 10.04 12.31 14.17
CA SER A 26 8.83 12.95 14.67
C SER A 26 8.53 14.27 13.95
N LEU A 27 9.55 15.09 13.69
CA LEU A 27 9.41 16.34 12.95
C LEU A 27 9.04 16.08 11.48
N ILE A 28 9.68 15.11 10.83
CA ILE A 28 9.38 14.70 9.45
C ILE A 28 7.94 14.19 9.36
N THR A 29 7.52 13.37 10.32
CA THR A 29 6.13 12.90 10.41
C THR A 29 5.15 14.07 10.54
N LEU A 30 5.43 15.02 11.42
CA LEU A 30 4.59 16.21 11.62
C LEU A 30 4.52 17.09 10.35
N ILE A 31 5.67 17.35 9.72
CA ILE A 31 5.73 18.13 8.48
C ILE A 31 5.02 17.39 7.35
N GLY A 32 5.24 16.09 7.22
CA GLY A 32 4.58 15.22 6.24
C GLY A 32 3.07 15.28 6.38
N ALA A 33 2.55 15.12 7.60
CA ALA A 33 1.13 15.25 7.89
C ALA A 33 0.59 16.66 7.62
N LYS A 34 1.37 17.71 7.90
CA LYS A 34 0.95 19.09 7.60
C LYS A 34 0.87 19.35 6.11
N ILE A 35 1.84 18.85 5.33
CA ILE A 35 1.86 19.01 3.88
C ILE A 35 0.77 18.12 3.24
N SER A 36 0.54 16.90 3.75
CA SER A 36 -0.48 16.00 3.22
C SER A 36 -1.90 16.58 3.29
N ASN A 37 -2.15 17.39 4.33
CA ASN A 37 -3.41 18.13 4.51
C ASN A 37 -3.54 19.40 3.64
N MET A 38 -2.56 19.74 2.81
CA MET A 38 -2.70 20.88 1.90
C MET A 38 -3.74 20.55 0.81
N PRO A 39 -4.65 21.50 0.50
CA PRO A 39 -5.67 21.29 -0.52
C PRO A 39 -5.05 21.11 -1.91
N ALA A 40 -5.90 20.74 -2.88
CA ALA A 40 -5.51 20.71 -4.28
C ALA A 40 -5.12 22.11 -4.78
N ASP A 41 -4.11 22.15 -5.64
CA ASP A 41 -3.69 23.35 -6.35
C ASP A 41 -3.53 23.06 -7.86
N SER A 42 -3.07 24.05 -8.62
CA SER A 42 -2.92 23.93 -10.08
C SER A 42 -1.85 22.92 -10.51
N GLU A 43 -0.83 22.69 -9.69
CA GLU A 43 0.24 21.73 -9.97
C GLU A 43 -0.13 20.32 -9.47
N HIS A 44 -0.97 20.25 -8.42
CA HIS A 44 -1.40 19.04 -7.75
C HIS A 44 -2.94 18.99 -7.63
N PRO A 45 -3.68 18.64 -8.71
CA PRO A 45 -5.14 18.63 -8.70
C PRO A 45 -5.77 17.62 -7.73
N TYR A 46 -5.06 16.54 -7.42
CA TYR A 46 -5.47 15.55 -6.41
C TYR A 46 -5.10 15.98 -4.98
N GLY A 47 -4.32 17.05 -4.82
CA GLY A 47 -3.78 17.51 -3.55
C GLY A 47 -2.47 16.82 -3.17
N HIS A 48 -2.06 17.03 -1.93
CA HIS A 48 -0.72 16.67 -1.45
C HIS A 48 -0.70 15.43 -0.56
N GLY A 49 -1.81 14.69 -0.46
CA GLY A 49 -2.00 13.61 0.49
C GLY A 49 -0.87 12.56 0.51
N ARG A 50 -0.34 12.20 -0.67
CA ARG A 50 0.80 11.27 -0.81
C ARG A 50 2.10 11.73 -0.14
N MET A 51 2.23 13.00 0.23
CA MET A 51 3.37 13.49 1.02
C MET A 51 3.47 12.78 2.37
N GLU A 52 2.36 12.26 2.89
CA GLU A 52 2.36 11.43 4.08
C GLU A 52 3.13 10.12 3.88
N TYR A 53 2.92 9.46 2.74
CA TYR A 53 3.65 8.23 2.39
C TYR A 53 5.14 8.51 2.15
N ILE A 54 5.46 9.65 1.51
CA ILE A 54 6.85 10.06 1.32
C ILE A 54 7.53 10.31 2.68
N ALA A 55 6.86 10.96 3.62
CA ALA A 55 7.38 11.13 4.97
C ALA A 55 7.59 9.77 5.68
N GLY A 56 6.64 8.85 5.53
CA GLY A 56 6.77 7.46 6.01
C GLY A 56 8.00 6.76 5.43
N LEU A 57 8.28 6.93 4.13
CA LEU A 57 9.44 6.35 3.47
C LEU A 57 10.75 6.91 4.02
N VAL A 58 10.81 8.22 4.27
CA VAL A 58 11.99 8.87 4.88
C VAL A 58 12.21 8.35 6.31
N VAL A 59 11.15 8.23 7.11
CA VAL A 59 11.25 7.66 8.47
C VAL A 59 11.72 6.21 8.42
N SER A 60 11.20 5.41 7.49
CA SER A 60 11.63 4.02 7.30
C SER A 60 13.11 3.90 6.95
N ALA A 61 13.62 4.80 6.11
CA ALA A 61 15.03 4.86 5.78
C ALA A 61 15.90 5.23 7.00
N LEU A 62 15.44 6.13 7.87
CA LEU A 62 16.12 6.46 9.12
C LEU A 62 16.16 5.25 10.08
N VAL A 63 15.08 4.47 10.16
CA VAL A 63 15.03 3.23 10.96
C VAL A 63 16.05 2.21 10.44
N LEU A 64 16.15 2.02 9.11
CA LEU A 64 17.17 1.14 8.53
C LEU A 64 18.59 1.64 8.83
N PHE A 65 18.83 2.95 8.68
CA PHE A 65 20.11 3.55 9.01
C PHE A 65 20.49 3.29 10.47
N ALA A 66 19.56 3.49 11.41
CA ALA A 66 19.75 3.16 12.81
C ALA A 66 20.06 1.67 13.00
N GLY A 67 19.36 0.77 12.31
CA GLY A 67 19.63 -0.67 12.34
C GLY A 67 21.07 -1.03 11.93
N PHE A 68 21.60 -0.42 10.87
CA PHE A 68 23.00 -0.61 10.45
C PHE A 68 24.00 -0.04 11.46
N GLU A 69 23.70 1.11 12.06
CA GLU A 69 24.52 1.69 13.13
C GLU A 69 24.56 0.78 14.36
N PHE A 70 23.43 0.14 14.70
CA PHE A 70 23.36 -0.87 15.75
C PHE A 70 24.19 -2.11 15.44
N ILE A 71 24.22 -2.60 14.20
CA ILE A 71 25.13 -3.68 13.78
C ILE A 71 26.57 -3.25 14.04
N ARG A 72 26.96 -2.06 13.55
CA ARG A 72 28.32 -1.53 13.69
C ARG A 72 28.75 -1.45 15.16
N ALA A 73 27.89 -0.90 16.03
CA ALA A 73 28.14 -0.80 17.45
C ALA A 73 28.24 -2.17 18.14
N SER A 74 27.36 -3.11 17.77
CA SER A 74 27.30 -4.47 18.34
C SER A 74 28.53 -5.29 17.95
N VAL A 75 28.91 -5.27 16.67
CA VAL A 75 30.15 -5.90 16.17
C VAL A 75 31.38 -5.29 16.85
N GLY A 76 31.40 -3.96 17.03
CA GLY A 76 32.46 -3.28 17.78
C GLY A 76 32.63 -3.83 19.20
N LYS A 77 31.52 -4.07 19.92
CA LYS A 77 31.54 -4.67 21.27
C LYS A 77 31.97 -6.15 21.28
N ILE A 78 31.71 -6.90 20.20
CA ILE A 78 32.16 -8.29 20.07
C ILE A 78 33.68 -8.33 19.83
N ILE A 79 34.20 -7.47 18.96
CA ILE A 79 35.63 -7.44 18.59
C ILE A 79 36.48 -6.81 19.70
N HIS A 80 35.96 -5.78 20.36
CA HIS A 80 36.61 -5.08 21.46
C HIS A 80 35.74 -5.11 22.71
N PRO A 81 35.72 -6.25 23.45
CA PRO A 81 34.95 -6.35 24.68
C PRO A 81 35.46 -5.33 25.69
N SER A 82 34.56 -4.46 26.15
CA SER A 82 34.83 -3.50 27.21
C SER A 82 33.89 -3.76 28.37
N GLU A 83 34.40 -3.63 29.60
CA GLU A 83 33.57 -3.69 30.79
C GLU A 83 32.68 -2.46 30.82
N VAL A 84 31.38 -2.67 30.64
CA VAL A 84 30.41 -1.57 30.70
C VAL A 84 29.98 -1.41 32.15
N SER A 85 30.46 -0.37 32.82
CA SER A 85 30.03 -0.04 34.18
C SER A 85 28.67 0.68 34.15
N TYR A 86 27.60 -0.10 34.17
CA TYR A 86 26.26 0.45 34.33
C TYR A 86 26.01 0.79 35.80
N THR A 87 25.72 2.07 36.09
CA THR A 87 25.26 2.47 37.41
C THR A 87 23.82 2.00 37.64
N SER A 88 23.44 1.74 38.89
CA SER A 88 22.04 1.40 39.25
C SER A 88 21.05 2.46 38.78
N LEU A 89 21.50 3.73 38.72
CA LEU A 89 20.72 4.85 38.20
C LEU A 89 20.50 4.73 36.68
N SER A 90 21.52 4.36 35.91
CA SER A 90 21.41 4.14 34.45
C SER A 90 20.39 3.05 34.12
N VAL A 91 20.42 1.93 34.85
CA VAL A 91 19.45 0.83 34.66
C VAL A 91 18.03 1.27 34.99
N ALA A 92 17.84 2.07 36.06
CA ALA A 92 16.53 2.62 36.41
C ALA A 92 15.98 3.54 35.32
N ILE A 93 16.82 4.41 34.75
CA ILE A 93 16.44 5.32 33.64
C ILE A 93 16.05 4.51 32.40
N MET A 94 16.83 3.48 32.04
CA MET A 94 16.51 2.60 30.91
C MET A 94 15.17 1.89 31.11
N PHE A 95 14.89 1.40 32.33
CA PHE A 95 13.62 0.76 32.64
C PHE A 95 12.43 1.72 32.50
N VAL A 96 12.55 2.94 33.01
CA VAL A 96 11.52 3.99 32.84
C VAL A 96 11.36 4.35 31.36
N SER A 97 12.45 4.50 30.61
CA SER A 97 12.42 4.79 29.17
C SER A 97 11.66 3.70 28.39
N CYS A 98 11.91 2.43 28.72
CA CYS A 98 11.22 1.28 28.13
C CYS A 98 9.70 1.34 28.37
N ILE A 99 9.26 1.69 29.59
CA ILE A 99 7.83 1.89 29.90
C ILE A 99 7.25 3.03 29.06
N VAL A 100 7.94 4.17 28.98
CA VAL A 100 7.47 5.33 28.21
C VAL A 100 7.34 4.98 26.72
N LYS A 101 8.37 4.39 26.11
CA LYS A 101 8.36 3.98 24.70
C LYS A 101 7.29 2.92 24.42
N PHE A 102 7.04 2.00 25.35
CA PHE A 102 5.93 1.05 25.22
C PHE A 102 4.57 1.74 25.20
N LEU A 103 4.33 2.68 26.13
CA LEU A 103 3.10 3.48 26.16
C LEU A 103 2.94 4.32 24.89
N MET A 104 4.03 4.91 24.38
CA MET A 104 4.04 5.63 23.11
C MET A 104 3.71 4.72 21.93
N SER A 105 4.28 3.52 21.86
CA SER A 105 3.99 2.55 20.81
C SER A 105 2.50 2.19 20.77
N VAL A 106 1.90 1.94 21.93
CA VAL A 106 0.46 1.64 22.05
C VAL A 106 -0.39 2.84 21.61
N LEU A 107 -0.02 4.05 22.03
CA LEU A 107 -0.72 5.27 21.63
C LEU A 107 -0.64 5.48 20.12
N TYR A 108 0.56 5.42 19.55
CA TYR A 108 0.79 5.58 18.12
C TYR A 108 0.07 4.51 17.31
N LYS A 109 0.09 3.24 17.72
CA LYS A 109 -0.66 2.18 17.04
C LYS A 109 -2.15 2.47 17.01
N LYS A 110 -2.70 2.90 18.17
CA LYS A 110 -4.13 3.21 18.30
C LYS A 110 -4.53 4.41 17.44
N VAL A 111 -3.72 5.46 17.41
CA VAL A 111 -3.98 6.65 16.59
C VAL A 111 -3.78 6.34 15.11
N GLY A 112 -2.65 5.75 14.74
CA GLY A 112 -2.31 5.37 13.37
C GLY A 112 -3.36 4.49 12.72
N ASN A 113 -3.86 3.47 13.43
CA ASN A 113 -4.95 2.62 12.92
C ASN A 113 -6.31 3.34 12.84
N ARG A 114 -6.56 4.35 13.69
CA ARG A 114 -7.84 5.09 13.68
C ARG A 114 -7.92 6.05 12.49
N ILE A 115 -6.79 6.63 12.10
CA ILE A 115 -6.73 7.65 11.04
C ILE A 115 -6.00 7.15 9.78
N ASN A 116 -5.72 5.84 9.70
CA ASN A 116 -4.96 5.20 8.61
C ASN A 116 -3.64 5.94 8.26
N SER A 117 -2.92 6.42 9.27
CA SER A 117 -1.68 7.19 9.08
C SER A 117 -0.45 6.31 9.16
N TYR A 118 0.17 6.06 8.01
CA TYR A 118 1.39 5.26 7.89
C TYR A 118 2.58 5.83 8.68
N PRO A 119 2.89 7.15 8.66
CA PRO A 119 3.96 7.71 9.47
C PRO A 119 3.78 7.53 10.97
N ILE A 120 2.54 7.58 11.46
CA ILE A 120 2.27 7.32 12.88
C ILE A 120 2.45 5.83 13.19
N LEU A 121 2.05 4.93 12.28
CA LEU A 121 2.33 3.50 12.42
C LEU A 121 3.82 3.19 12.38
N ALA A 122 4.59 3.89 11.54
CA ALA A 122 6.05 3.84 11.53
C ALA A 122 6.64 4.22 12.89
N GLN A 123 6.19 5.33 13.49
CA GLN A 123 6.60 5.76 14.83
C GLN A 123 6.22 4.74 15.92
N SER A 124 5.12 4.00 15.75
CA SER A 124 4.74 2.90 16.63
C SER A 124 5.72 1.72 16.53
N LYS A 125 6.06 1.30 15.29
CA LYS A 125 7.05 0.25 14.99
C LYS A 125 8.46 0.64 15.49
N ASP A 126 8.83 1.91 15.38
CA ASP A 126 10.06 2.46 15.94
C ASP A 126 10.08 2.43 17.47
N SER A 127 9.01 2.92 18.12
CA SER A 127 8.91 2.91 19.58
C SER A 127 8.93 1.50 20.19
N ILE A 128 8.35 0.49 19.51
CA ILE A 128 8.44 -0.90 19.98
C ILE A 128 9.84 -1.47 19.75
N SER A 129 10.53 -1.09 18.67
CA SER A 129 11.93 -1.45 18.43
C SER A 129 12.81 -0.98 19.59
N ASP A 130 12.63 0.25 20.07
CA ASP A 130 13.37 0.78 21.22
C ASP A 130 13.10 0.02 22.53
N VAL A 131 11.87 -0.43 22.74
CA VAL A 131 11.50 -1.29 23.88
C VAL A 131 12.29 -2.60 23.83
N PHE A 132 12.35 -3.24 22.66
CA PHE A 132 13.11 -4.47 22.47
C PHE A 132 14.61 -4.24 22.66
N VAL A 133 15.18 -3.20 22.04
CA VAL A 133 16.59 -2.83 22.18
C VAL A 133 16.94 -2.62 23.64
N THR A 134 16.21 -1.74 24.32
CA THR A 134 16.46 -1.38 25.71
C THR A 134 16.29 -2.58 26.63
N GLY A 135 15.25 -3.41 26.40
CA GLY A 135 15.00 -4.63 27.13
C GLY A 135 16.14 -5.65 27.01
N VAL A 136 16.66 -5.86 25.80
CA VAL A 136 17.78 -6.77 25.56
C VAL A 136 19.07 -6.29 26.21
N VAL A 137 19.34 -4.98 26.20
CA VAL A 137 20.49 -4.42 26.94
C VAL A 137 20.32 -4.62 28.45
N ILE A 138 19.12 -4.38 29.00
CA ILE A 138 18.84 -4.64 30.43
C ILE A 138 19.10 -6.12 30.78
N ILE A 139 18.61 -7.06 29.96
CA ILE A 139 18.86 -8.49 30.15
C ILE A 139 20.36 -8.80 30.10
N SER A 140 21.08 -8.20 29.15
CA SER A 140 22.53 -8.39 28.99
C SER A 140 23.32 -7.91 30.22
N ILE A 141 22.88 -6.81 30.84
CA ILE A 141 23.45 -6.30 32.10
C ILE A 141 23.24 -7.29 33.25
N PHE A 142 22.03 -7.86 33.37
CA PHE A 142 21.75 -8.86 34.39
C PHE A 142 22.58 -10.14 34.18
N VAL A 143 22.68 -10.63 32.94
CA VAL A 143 23.52 -11.79 32.60
C VAL A 143 24.97 -11.54 32.97
N TYR A 144 25.53 -10.38 32.61
CA TYR A 144 26.90 -10.01 32.98
C TYR A 144 27.08 -10.00 34.51
N LYS A 145 26.14 -9.41 35.25
CA LYS A 145 26.20 -9.33 36.71
C LYS A 145 26.22 -10.70 37.41
N PHE A 146 25.48 -11.69 36.88
CA PHE A 146 25.39 -13.02 37.50
C PHE A 146 26.44 -14.01 36.99
N THR A 147 26.92 -13.86 35.75
CA THR A 147 27.77 -14.85 35.08
C THR A 147 29.18 -14.35 34.74
N GLY A 148 29.38 -13.03 34.69
CA GLY A 148 30.61 -12.41 34.19
C GLY A 148 30.76 -12.43 32.66
N TYR A 149 29.82 -13.01 31.91
CA TYR A 149 29.91 -13.09 30.44
C TYR A 149 29.46 -11.79 29.76
N LEU A 150 30.28 -11.30 28.82
CA LEU A 150 30.01 -10.13 28.00
C LEU A 150 29.14 -10.51 26.79
N VAL A 151 27.83 -10.65 27.01
CA VAL A 151 26.86 -11.04 25.97
C VAL A 151 26.25 -9.87 25.20
N ASP A 152 26.48 -8.63 25.65
CA ASP A 152 25.85 -7.40 25.14
C ASP A 152 26.05 -7.19 23.64
N GLY A 153 27.26 -7.47 23.11
CA GLY A 153 27.53 -7.37 21.67
C GLY A 153 26.72 -8.37 20.84
N TRP A 154 26.58 -9.61 21.30
CA TRP A 154 25.78 -10.64 20.61
C TRP A 154 24.28 -10.36 20.69
N ALA A 155 23.84 -9.88 21.84
CA ALA A 155 22.45 -9.50 22.08
C ALA A 155 22.04 -8.30 21.22
N GLY A 156 22.92 -7.28 21.13
CA GLY A 156 22.74 -6.14 20.23
C GLY A 156 22.72 -6.54 18.75
N LEU A 157 23.54 -7.52 18.34
CA LEU A 157 23.55 -8.03 16.97
C LEU A 157 22.21 -8.71 16.62
N LEU A 158 21.68 -9.55 17.49
CA LEU A 158 20.36 -10.18 17.31
C LEU A 158 19.27 -9.12 17.14
N VAL A 159 19.26 -8.11 18.01
CA VAL A 159 18.29 -7.02 17.95
C VAL A 159 18.41 -6.24 16.64
N SER A 160 19.63 -5.93 16.20
CA SER A 160 19.83 -5.14 14.98
C SER A 160 19.22 -5.79 13.72
N PHE A 161 19.25 -7.12 13.62
CA PHE A 161 18.56 -7.83 12.53
C PHE A 161 17.04 -7.70 12.62
N PHE A 162 16.48 -7.69 13.83
CA PHE A 162 15.06 -7.42 14.02
C PHE A 162 14.70 -6.00 13.60
N ILE A 163 15.51 -4.98 13.93
CA ILE A 163 15.30 -3.60 13.46
C ILE A 163 15.33 -3.52 11.94
N LEU A 164 16.33 -4.13 11.30
CA LEU A 164 16.44 -4.13 9.84
C LEU A 164 15.24 -4.79 9.16
N TYR A 165 14.75 -5.91 9.71
CA TYR A 165 13.56 -6.57 9.21
C TYR A 165 12.33 -5.64 9.29
N GLN A 166 12.14 -4.97 10.43
CA GLN A 166 11.03 -4.02 10.62
C GLN A 166 11.14 -2.81 9.69
N GLY A 167 12.35 -2.27 9.48
CA GLY A 167 12.57 -1.18 8.54
C GLY A 167 12.32 -1.59 7.09
N TYR A 168 12.72 -2.81 6.69
CA TYR A 168 12.44 -3.35 5.37
C TYR A 168 10.93 -3.53 5.13
N ASP A 169 10.23 -4.12 6.10
CA ASP A 169 8.78 -4.31 6.05
C ASP A 169 8.03 -2.97 5.89
N LEU A 170 8.44 -1.95 6.63
CA LEU A 170 7.87 -0.61 6.55
C LEU A 170 8.12 0.07 5.19
N ILE A 171 9.32 -0.08 4.61
CA ILE A 171 9.61 0.40 3.24
C ILE A 171 8.72 -0.31 2.23
N LYS A 172 8.60 -1.65 2.33
CA LYS A 172 7.79 -2.45 1.42
C LYS A 172 6.33 -2.03 1.48
N GLU A 173 5.76 -1.89 2.67
CA GLU A 173 4.39 -1.39 2.88
C GLU A 173 4.22 0.00 2.26
N THR A 174 5.13 0.94 2.57
CA THR A 174 5.03 2.33 2.08
C THR A 174 5.13 2.44 0.57
N ILE A 175 6.07 1.71 -0.06
CA ILE A 175 6.19 1.68 -1.53
C ILE A 175 4.93 1.06 -2.14
N SER A 176 4.40 -0.01 -1.57
CA SER A 176 3.17 -0.64 -2.05
C SER A 176 2.01 0.35 -2.04
N THR A 177 1.87 1.17 -1.01
CA THR A 177 0.84 2.22 -0.93
C THR A 177 1.05 3.30 -1.97
N ILE A 178 2.30 3.77 -2.17
CA ILE A 178 2.62 4.78 -3.20
C ILE A 178 2.29 4.29 -4.62
N LEU A 179 2.52 3.00 -4.90
CA LEU A 179 2.20 2.39 -6.19
C LEU A 179 0.69 2.24 -6.42
N GLY A 180 -0.14 2.35 -5.38
CA GLY A 180 -1.57 2.12 -5.43
C GLY A 180 -1.90 0.64 -5.19
N ASN A 181 -1.72 0.19 -3.96
CA ASN A 181 -2.17 -1.14 -3.56
C ASN A 181 -3.70 -1.20 -3.55
N THR A 182 -4.22 -2.36 -3.92
CA THR A 182 -5.66 -2.61 -3.97
C THR A 182 -6.02 -3.63 -2.90
N ASN A 183 -7.06 -3.35 -2.12
CA ASN A 183 -7.64 -4.31 -1.18
C ASN A 183 -8.81 -5.04 -1.87
N PRO A 184 -8.71 -6.36 -2.14
CA PRO A 184 -9.79 -7.11 -2.78
C PRO A 184 -11.10 -7.11 -1.99
N GLU A 185 -11.05 -6.92 -0.68
CA GLU A 185 -12.25 -6.80 0.15
C GLU A 185 -12.98 -5.48 -0.13
N GLU A 186 -12.26 -4.36 -0.29
CA GLU A 186 -12.85 -3.05 -0.60
C GLU A 186 -13.52 -3.06 -1.98
N ILE A 187 -12.91 -3.71 -2.98
CA ILE A 187 -13.54 -3.89 -4.30
C ILE A 187 -14.88 -4.59 -4.16
N LYS A 188 -14.93 -5.72 -3.44
CA LYS A 188 -16.16 -6.50 -3.26
C LYS A 188 -17.24 -5.72 -2.52
N GLU A 189 -16.85 -4.86 -1.58
CA GLU A 189 -17.78 -4.00 -0.87
C GLU A 189 -18.38 -2.93 -1.78
N VAL A 190 -17.57 -2.31 -2.64
CA VAL A 190 -18.03 -1.34 -3.65
C VAL A 190 -18.93 -2.03 -4.68
N GLU A 191 -18.51 -3.17 -5.22
CA GLU A 191 -19.31 -4.01 -6.12
C GLU A 191 -20.68 -4.32 -5.52
N LYS A 192 -20.71 -4.73 -4.24
CA LYS A 192 -21.95 -5.04 -3.55
C LYS A 192 -22.88 -3.83 -3.43
N ILE A 193 -22.36 -2.63 -3.19
CA ILE A 193 -23.17 -1.39 -3.14
C ILE A 193 -23.80 -1.15 -4.50
N VAL A 194 -23.00 -1.16 -5.56
CA VAL A 194 -23.45 -0.92 -6.94
C VAL A 194 -24.53 -1.93 -7.35
N MET A 195 -24.31 -3.22 -7.06
CA MET A 195 -25.23 -4.31 -7.41
C MET A 195 -26.53 -4.34 -6.58
N THR A 196 -26.71 -3.44 -5.60
CA THR A 196 -28.02 -3.31 -4.92
C THR A 196 -29.07 -2.62 -5.79
N TYR A 197 -28.64 -1.88 -6.81
CA TYR A 197 -29.50 -1.15 -7.73
C TYR A 197 -29.98 -2.09 -8.83
N LYS A 198 -31.28 -2.38 -8.85
CA LYS A 198 -31.92 -3.31 -9.81
C LYS A 198 -31.75 -2.92 -11.28
N GLU A 199 -31.46 -1.64 -11.53
CA GLU A 199 -31.24 -1.08 -12.86
C GLU A 199 -29.85 -1.44 -13.40
N ILE A 200 -28.90 -1.76 -12.53
CA ILE A 200 -27.55 -2.18 -12.90
C ILE A 200 -27.57 -3.66 -13.29
N ILE A 201 -27.02 -3.95 -14.47
CA ILE A 201 -26.88 -5.31 -14.98
C ILE A 201 -25.61 -5.96 -14.42
N SER A 202 -24.50 -5.21 -14.46
CA SER A 202 -23.17 -5.64 -14.03
C SER A 202 -22.30 -4.43 -13.68
N VAL A 203 -21.19 -4.68 -12.99
CA VAL A 203 -20.11 -3.72 -12.75
C VAL A 203 -18.78 -4.43 -12.95
N HIS A 204 -17.85 -3.78 -13.64
CA HIS A 204 -16.50 -4.29 -13.91
C HIS A 204 -15.45 -3.18 -13.78
N ASP A 205 -14.18 -3.58 -13.90
CA ASP A 205 -13.02 -2.69 -13.88
C ASP A 205 -12.97 -1.72 -12.69
N ILE A 206 -13.39 -2.22 -11.53
CA ILE A 206 -13.32 -1.47 -10.27
C ILE A 206 -11.85 -1.27 -9.89
N VAL A 207 -11.39 -0.03 -10.01
CA VAL A 207 -10.06 0.42 -9.59
C VAL A 207 -10.21 1.40 -8.44
N ILE A 208 -9.73 1.01 -7.26
CA ILE A 208 -9.68 1.88 -6.07
C ILE A 208 -8.24 2.34 -5.87
N VAL A 209 -8.02 3.65 -5.81
CA VAL A 209 -6.70 4.26 -5.66
C VAL A 209 -6.69 5.30 -4.56
N ASP A 210 -5.65 5.20 -3.74
CA ASP A 210 -5.34 6.13 -2.67
C ASP A 210 -4.42 7.28 -3.18
N PHE A 211 -4.84 8.53 -2.94
CA PHE A 211 -4.08 9.77 -3.19
C PHE A 211 -3.70 10.51 -1.90
N GLY A 212 -3.74 9.80 -0.79
CA GLY A 212 -3.56 10.24 0.58
C GLY A 212 -4.62 9.60 1.48
N PRO A 213 -4.39 9.56 2.79
CA PRO A 213 -5.24 8.83 3.74
C PRO A 213 -6.69 9.33 3.81
N GLU A 214 -6.97 10.54 3.31
CA GLU A 214 -8.32 11.13 3.26
C GLU A 214 -8.90 11.22 1.84
N LYS A 215 -8.16 10.83 0.80
CA LYS A 215 -8.56 10.99 -0.60
C LYS A 215 -8.41 9.67 -1.36
N ILE A 216 -9.49 8.90 -1.34
CA ILE A 216 -9.60 7.64 -2.07
C ILE A 216 -10.55 7.86 -3.25
N TYR A 217 -10.13 7.42 -4.43
CA TYR A 217 -10.92 7.47 -5.65
C TYR A 217 -11.29 6.05 -6.08
N ALA A 218 -12.49 5.90 -6.61
CA ALA A 218 -12.96 4.65 -7.19
C ALA A 218 -13.40 4.90 -8.63
N TRP A 219 -12.76 4.22 -9.58
CA TRP A 219 -13.20 4.18 -10.97
C TRP A 219 -13.82 2.82 -11.23
N MET A 220 -14.89 2.78 -12.00
CA MET A 220 -15.56 1.55 -12.38
C MET A 220 -16.45 1.79 -13.58
N ASP A 221 -16.77 0.69 -14.25
CA ASP A 221 -17.65 0.69 -15.40
C ASP A 221 -18.92 -0.08 -15.03
N VAL A 222 -20.07 0.49 -15.38
CA VAL A 222 -21.38 -0.01 -14.96
C VAL A 222 -22.27 -0.24 -16.16
N GLU A 223 -22.77 -1.47 -16.27
CA GLU A 223 -23.63 -1.91 -17.35
C GLU A 223 -25.12 -1.59 -17.09
N LEU A 224 -25.77 -0.97 -18.07
CA LEU A 224 -27.17 -0.57 -18.05
C LEU A 224 -27.88 -0.95 -19.36
N ASP A 225 -29.21 -1.07 -19.34
CA ASP A 225 -30.01 -1.29 -20.56
C ASP A 225 -29.85 -0.12 -21.55
N ASP A 226 -29.54 -0.42 -22.82
CA ASP A 226 -29.34 0.54 -23.92
C ASP A 226 -30.55 1.46 -24.17
N LYS A 227 -31.75 1.03 -23.80
CA LYS A 227 -33.00 1.79 -23.95
C LYS A 227 -33.21 2.77 -22.81
N MET A 228 -32.37 2.74 -21.77
CA MET A 228 -32.46 3.68 -20.66
C MET A 228 -32.14 5.09 -21.15
N GLY A 229 -33.00 6.05 -20.81
CA GLY A 229 -32.75 7.44 -21.13
C GLY A 229 -31.51 7.97 -20.37
N ILE A 230 -30.64 8.72 -21.05
CA ILE A 230 -29.39 9.25 -20.47
C ILE A 230 -29.59 10.00 -19.15
N VAL A 231 -30.69 10.77 -19.01
CA VAL A 231 -31.02 11.49 -17.78
C VAL A 231 -31.38 10.53 -16.64
N GLN A 232 -31.98 9.39 -16.95
CA GLN A 232 -32.30 8.36 -15.96
C GLN A 232 -31.03 7.62 -15.53
N ALA A 233 -30.18 7.23 -16.48
CA ALA A 233 -28.89 6.60 -16.21
C ALA A 233 -28.04 7.51 -15.30
N HIS A 234 -27.87 8.77 -15.67
CA HIS A 234 -27.11 9.75 -14.87
C HIS A 234 -27.66 9.89 -13.43
N ARG A 235 -28.98 9.91 -13.24
CA ARG A 235 -29.59 9.98 -11.90
C ARG A 235 -29.34 8.74 -11.05
N ILE A 236 -29.15 7.58 -11.66
CA ILE A 236 -28.82 6.33 -10.95
C ILE A 236 -27.36 6.38 -10.55
N ILE A 237 -26.47 6.75 -11.48
CA ILE A 237 -25.04 6.93 -11.22
C ILE A 237 -24.80 7.94 -10.09
N ASP A 238 -25.40 9.13 -10.14
CA ASP A 238 -25.26 10.14 -9.08
C ASP A 238 -25.66 9.60 -7.69
N LYS A 239 -26.63 8.69 -7.63
CA LYS A 239 -27.05 8.07 -6.36
C LYS A 239 -26.02 7.06 -5.88
N ILE A 240 -25.50 6.23 -6.78
CA ILE A 240 -24.48 5.23 -6.49
C ILE A 240 -23.20 5.94 -6.02
N GLU A 241 -22.74 6.95 -6.74
CA GLU A 241 -21.56 7.74 -6.37
C GLU A 241 -21.71 8.37 -4.98
N ARG A 242 -22.88 8.95 -4.69
CA ARG A 242 -23.18 9.51 -3.36
C ARG A 242 -23.21 8.43 -2.27
N GLU A 243 -23.81 7.27 -2.54
CA GLU A 243 -23.86 6.17 -1.57
C GLU A 243 -22.48 5.60 -1.26
N ILE A 244 -21.62 5.45 -2.28
CA ILE A 244 -20.22 5.08 -2.11
C ILE A 244 -19.49 6.12 -1.25
N TYR A 245 -19.69 7.41 -1.53
CA TYR A 245 -19.09 8.47 -0.73
C TYR A 245 -19.60 8.48 0.74
N GLU A 246 -20.90 8.33 0.97
CA GLU A 246 -21.49 8.35 2.32
C GLU A 246 -21.11 7.10 3.14
N SER A 247 -20.95 5.94 2.50
CA SER A 247 -20.65 4.68 3.17
C SER A 247 -19.16 4.43 3.37
N LYS A 248 -18.32 4.85 2.42
CA LYS A 248 -16.88 4.55 2.38
C LYS A 248 -15.99 5.80 2.37
N GLY A 249 -16.51 6.98 2.02
CA GLY A 249 -15.72 8.19 1.84
C GLY A 249 -14.96 8.24 0.51
N TYR A 250 -15.30 7.37 -0.46
CA TYR A 250 -14.59 7.31 -1.74
C TYR A 250 -15.24 8.24 -2.76
N HIS A 251 -14.40 8.97 -3.50
CA HIS A 251 -14.83 9.75 -4.66
C HIS A 251 -14.94 8.82 -5.86
N ALA A 252 -16.16 8.33 -6.11
CA ALA A 252 -16.43 7.49 -7.27
C ALA A 252 -16.57 8.32 -8.55
N SER A 253 -16.13 7.75 -9.67
CA SER A 253 -16.44 8.20 -11.01
C SER A 253 -16.79 6.97 -11.84
N ILE A 254 -18.03 6.93 -12.32
CA ILE A 254 -18.58 5.72 -12.94
C ILE A 254 -18.74 5.94 -14.45
N HIS A 255 -18.15 5.05 -15.25
CA HIS A 255 -18.42 4.98 -16.68
C HIS A 255 -19.72 4.22 -16.95
N LEU A 256 -20.41 4.58 -18.04
CA LEU A 256 -21.69 4.03 -18.41
C LEU A 256 -21.57 3.16 -19.65
N ASP A 257 -21.82 1.86 -19.48
CA ASP A 257 -21.76 0.88 -20.56
C ASP A 257 -23.17 0.42 -20.94
N PRO A 258 -23.69 0.82 -22.10
CA PRO A 258 -25.00 0.37 -22.56
C PRO A 258 -24.94 -1.07 -23.07
N VAL A 259 -25.83 -1.92 -22.58
CA VAL A 259 -26.00 -3.32 -22.94
C VAL A 259 -27.38 -3.49 -23.58
N GLY A 260 -27.44 -3.99 -24.81
CA GLY A 260 -28.70 -4.37 -25.46
C GLY A 260 -28.89 -3.92 -26.90
N SER A 261 -28.19 -2.86 -27.36
CA SER A 261 -28.27 -2.38 -28.75
C SER A 261 -27.40 -3.19 -29.70
N TYR A 262 -27.17 -4.47 -29.41
CA TYR A 262 -26.31 -5.29 -30.25
C TYR A 262 -26.99 -5.51 -31.60
N SER A 263 -26.35 -5.00 -32.64
CA SER A 263 -26.58 -5.43 -34.03
C SER A 263 -26.51 -6.96 -34.12
N ILE A 264 -27.15 -7.54 -35.14
CA ILE A 264 -27.06 -9.00 -35.39
C ILE A 264 -25.60 -9.45 -35.40
N ARG A 265 -24.73 -8.61 -35.96
CA ARG A 265 -23.29 -8.77 -36.04
C ARG A 265 -22.61 -8.80 -34.67
N GLU A 266 -22.97 -7.89 -33.77
CA GLU A 266 -22.44 -7.91 -32.39
C GLU A 266 -22.87 -9.17 -31.65
N LYS A 267 -24.11 -9.63 -31.84
CA LYS A 267 -24.58 -10.88 -31.21
C LYS A 267 -23.80 -12.11 -31.67
N GLU A 268 -23.57 -12.24 -32.97
CA GLU A 268 -22.76 -13.34 -33.53
C GLU A 268 -21.32 -13.29 -33.01
N THR A 269 -20.73 -12.09 -32.91
CA THR A 269 -19.39 -11.90 -32.34
C THR A 269 -19.35 -12.26 -30.85
N ILE A 270 -20.34 -11.83 -30.07
CA ILE A 270 -20.51 -12.16 -28.65
C ILE A 270 -20.59 -13.68 -28.45
N GLU A 271 -21.33 -14.40 -29.30
CA GLU A 271 -21.42 -15.86 -29.23
C GLU A 271 -20.06 -16.53 -29.44
N LYS A 272 -19.31 -16.10 -30.46
CA LYS A 272 -17.96 -16.62 -30.74
C LYS A 272 -16.97 -16.31 -29.61
N LEU A 273 -16.99 -15.10 -29.05
CA LEU A 273 -16.14 -14.73 -27.92
C LEU A 273 -16.49 -15.53 -26.66
N ASN A 274 -17.78 -15.79 -26.42
CA ASN A 274 -18.22 -16.65 -25.33
C ASN A 274 -17.83 -18.13 -25.53
N GLU A 275 -17.76 -18.62 -26.76
CA GLU A 275 -17.16 -19.94 -27.05
C GLU A 275 -15.66 -19.95 -26.75
N LEU A 276 -14.92 -18.94 -27.19
CA LEU A 276 -13.48 -18.81 -26.88
C LEU A 276 -13.20 -18.84 -25.37
N ILE A 277 -13.97 -18.08 -24.58
CA ILE A 277 -13.81 -18.04 -23.12
C ILE A 277 -14.11 -19.40 -22.47
N ARG A 278 -15.06 -20.16 -23.02
CA ARG A 278 -15.39 -21.50 -22.52
C ARG A 278 -14.29 -22.52 -22.84
N ASP A 279 -13.68 -22.40 -24.02
CA ASP A 279 -12.74 -23.39 -24.54
C ASP A 279 -11.29 -23.13 -24.11
N ASP A 280 -10.91 -21.87 -23.90
CA ASP A 280 -9.54 -21.49 -23.59
C ASP A 280 -9.44 -20.75 -22.25
N LYS A 281 -8.82 -21.42 -21.27
CA LYS A 281 -8.63 -20.93 -19.90
C LYS A 281 -7.81 -19.64 -19.80
N ARG A 282 -7.09 -19.25 -20.87
CA ARG A 282 -6.39 -17.96 -20.92
C ARG A 282 -7.37 -16.78 -20.92
N PHE A 283 -8.59 -16.97 -21.43
CA PHE A 283 -9.62 -15.95 -21.53
C PHE A 283 -10.60 -16.08 -20.36
N CYS A 284 -10.90 -14.97 -19.70
CA CYS A 284 -11.74 -14.92 -18.51
C CYS A 284 -13.11 -14.31 -18.81
N SER A 285 -13.13 -13.19 -19.50
CA SER A 285 -14.32 -12.43 -19.90
C SER A 285 -13.96 -11.45 -21.01
N PHE A 286 -14.94 -10.72 -21.53
CA PHE A 286 -14.74 -9.56 -22.38
C PHE A 286 -15.76 -8.48 -22.02
N HIS A 287 -15.44 -7.22 -22.29
CA HIS A 287 -16.32 -6.06 -22.16
C HIS A 287 -16.06 -5.09 -23.32
N ASP A 288 -16.88 -4.03 -23.41
CA ASP A 288 -16.72 -2.93 -24.38
C ASP A 288 -16.63 -3.34 -25.86
N LEU A 289 -17.31 -4.43 -26.22
CA LEU A 289 -17.47 -4.78 -27.63
C LEU A 289 -18.30 -3.70 -28.31
N SER A 290 -17.69 -3.01 -29.27
CA SER A 290 -18.35 -2.01 -30.10
C SER A 290 -17.99 -2.23 -31.56
N ILE A 291 -19.02 -2.31 -32.40
CA ILE A 291 -18.87 -2.45 -33.85
C ILE A 291 -19.43 -1.19 -34.52
N SER A 292 -18.53 -0.32 -35.00
CA SER A 292 -18.90 0.94 -35.66
C SER A 292 -18.33 1.00 -37.08
N GLY A 293 -19.18 0.71 -38.07
CA GLY A 293 -18.79 0.72 -39.47
C GLY A 293 -17.71 -0.32 -39.79
N GLU A 294 -16.52 0.14 -40.16
CA GLU A 294 -15.34 -0.68 -40.51
C GLU A 294 -14.37 -0.86 -39.32
N GLU A 295 -14.76 -0.50 -38.10
CA GLU A 295 -13.95 -0.64 -36.90
C GLU A 295 -14.65 -1.52 -35.85
N VAL A 296 -13.89 -2.45 -35.28
CA VAL A 296 -14.32 -3.30 -34.16
C VAL A 296 -13.36 -3.09 -33.01
N THR A 297 -13.88 -2.67 -31.86
CA THR A 297 -13.13 -2.55 -30.61
C THR A 297 -13.66 -3.57 -29.60
N VAL A 298 -12.76 -4.22 -28.87
CA VAL A 298 -13.15 -5.11 -27.76
C VAL A 298 -12.04 -5.14 -26.72
N ASP A 299 -12.46 -5.18 -25.46
CA ASP A 299 -11.59 -5.33 -24.32
C ASP A 299 -11.69 -6.77 -23.81
N ILE A 300 -10.57 -7.49 -23.87
CA ILE A 300 -10.51 -8.92 -23.55
C ILE A 300 -9.78 -9.09 -22.23
N VAL A 301 -10.45 -9.75 -21.28
CA VAL A 301 -9.89 -10.05 -19.97
C VAL A 301 -9.22 -11.42 -20.01
N VAL A 302 -7.92 -11.46 -19.69
CA VAL A 302 -7.12 -12.70 -19.67
C VAL A 302 -6.53 -13.00 -18.30
N ASP A 303 -6.21 -14.27 -18.06
CA ASP A 303 -5.45 -14.68 -16.87
C ASP A 303 -3.98 -14.27 -17.00
N GLY A 304 -3.57 -13.28 -16.21
CA GLY A 304 -2.20 -12.77 -16.17
C GLY A 304 -1.16 -13.80 -15.72
N ASN A 305 -1.56 -14.88 -15.05
CA ASN A 305 -0.66 -15.98 -14.73
C ASN A 305 -0.33 -16.85 -15.95
N LEU A 306 -1.20 -16.87 -16.97
CA LEU A 306 -1.03 -17.63 -18.20
C LEU A 306 -0.50 -16.75 -19.35
N VAL A 307 -0.79 -15.45 -19.34
CA VAL A 307 -0.38 -14.47 -20.37
C VAL A 307 0.67 -13.51 -19.80
N ARG A 308 1.94 -13.94 -19.81
CA ARG A 308 3.04 -13.24 -19.11
C ARG A 308 3.92 -12.38 -20.01
N SER A 309 4.13 -12.77 -21.26
CA SER A 309 5.05 -12.12 -22.19
C SER A 309 4.34 -11.32 -23.28
N GLU A 310 5.05 -10.37 -23.90
CA GLU A 310 4.56 -9.66 -25.09
C GLU A 310 4.19 -10.63 -26.23
N LYS A 311 4.85 -11.78 -26.32
CA LYS A 311 4.54 -12.82 -27.30
C LYS A 311 3.20 -13.50 -27.00
N ASP A 312 2.88 -13.72 -25.73
CA ASP A 312 1.61 -14.29 -25.32
C ASP A 312 0.46 -13.31 -25.58
N GLU A 313 0.67 -12.02 -25.28
CA GLU A 313 -0.29 -10.96 -25.63
C GLU A 313 -0.52 -10.87 -27.13
N ALA A 314 0.54 -10.89 -27.95
CA ALA A 314 0.41 -10.90 -29.40
C ALA A 314 -0.36 -12.14 -29.90
N ASN A 315 -0.16 -13.31 -29.27
CA ASN A 315 -0.90 -14.52 -29.60
C ASN A 315 -2.39 -14.38 -29.28
N VAL A 316 -2.72 -13.87 -28.10
CA VAL A 316 -4.11 -13.58 -27.68
C VAL A 316 -4.75 -12.58 -28.64
N LYS A 317 -4.08 -11.47 -28.97
CA LYS A 317 -4.59 -10.47 -29.92
C LYS A 317 -4.88 -11.09 -31.29
N ASN A 318 -4.01 -11.96 -31.78
CA ASN A 318 -4.20 -12.62 -33.07
C ASN A 318 -5.41 -13.57 -33.07
N ILE A 319 -5.58 -14.38 -32.00
CA ILE A 319 -6.73 -15.29 -31.87
C ILE A 319 -8.04 -14.50 -31.87
N VAL A 320 -8.10 -13.43 -31.09
CA VAL A 320 -9.28 -12.57 -31.03
C VAL A 320 -9.49 -11.89 -32.38
N ALA A 321 -8.44 -11.34 -32.99
CA ALA A 321 -8.53 -10.70 -34.29
C ALA A 321 -9.01 -11.66 -35.40
N GLU A 322 -8.67 -12.96 -35.34
CA GLU A 322 -9.19 -13.99 -36.24
C GLU A 322 -10.70 -14.22 -36.07
N ILE A 323 -11.19 -14.23 -34.83
CA ILE A 323 -12.62 -14.34 -34.52
C ILE A 323 -13.40 -13.11 -35.01
N LEU A 324 -12.78 -11.93 -34.88
CA LEU A 324 -13.32 -10.65 -35.34
C LEU A 324 -13.17 -10.44 -36.86
N ASN A 325 -12.45 -11.32 -37.58
CA ASN A 325 -11.99 -11.05 -38.93
C ASN A 325 -13.11 -11.18 -39.97
N GLU A 326 -13.42 -10.05 -40.61
CA GLU A 326 -14.19 -9.95 -41.85
C GLU A 326 -13.44 -9.00 -42.80
N GLU A 327 -13.46 -9.28 -44.10
CA GLU A 327 -12.66 -8.52 -45.09
C GLU A 327 -12.90 -7.00 -44.99
N GLY A 328 -11.82 -6.22 -44.84
CA GLY A 328 -11.84 -4.75 -44.89
C GLY A 328 -12.02 -4.03 -43.54
N ILE A 329 -11.96 -4.74 -42.41
CA ILE A 329 -12.32 -4.20 -41.09
C ILE A 329 -11.10 -4.12 -40.18
N LYS A 330 -10.96 -3.00 -39.47
CA LYS A 330 -9.87 -2.78 -38.51
C LYS A 330 -10.30 -3.24 -37.12
N ASN A 331 -9.49 -4.14 -36.54
CA ASN A 331 -9.73 -4.69 -35.21
C ASN A 331 -8.79 -4.04 -34.20
N PHE A 332 -9.36 -3.48 -33.14
CA PHE A 332 -8.66 -2.94 -31.99
C PHE A 332 -8.96 -3.84 -30.78
N VAL A 333 -7.98 -4.63 -30.38
CA VAL A 333 -8.10 -5.55 -29.23
C VAL A 333 -7.25 -5.00 -28.10
N LYS A 334 -7.91 -4.55 -27.01
CA LYS A 334 -7.25 -4.25 -25.75
C LYS A 334 -7.24 -5.52 -24.89
N ILE A 335 -6.18 -5.68 -24.11
CA ILE A 335 -6.02 -6.84 -23.21
C ILE A 335 -5.91 -6.30 -21.80
N ASP A 336 -6.84 -6.72 -20.96
CA ASP A 336 -6.82 -6.48 -19.52
C ASP A 336 -6.45 -7.77 -18.79
N LYS A 337 -5.53 -7.67 -17.84
CA LYS A 337 -4.99 -8.84 -17.12
C LYS A 337 -5.56 -8.91 -15.72
N ILE A 338 -6.21 -10.01 -15.41
CA ILE A 338 -6.55 -10.37 -14.03
C ILE A 338 -5.64 -11.48 -13.53
N PHE A 339 -5.09 -11.31 -12.33
CA PHE A 339 -4.29 -12.33 -11.68
C PHE A 339 -5.17 -13.09 -10.69
N LYS A 340 -5.71 -14.25 -11.11
CA LYS A 340 -6.44 -15.13 -10.19
C LYS A 340 -5.43 -15.65 -9.15
N GLY A 341 -5.70 -15.39 -7.87
CA GLY A 341 -4.77 -15.69 -6.79
C GLY A 341 -4.44 -17.18 -6.70
N GLU A 342 -3.14 -17.49 -6.61
CA GLU A 342 -2.70 -18.60 -5.76
C GLU A 342 -3.13 -18.26 -4.33
N ILE A 343 -4.05 -19.04 -3.78
CA ILE A 343 -4.47 -18.97 -2.37
C ILE A 343 -3.32 -19.44 -1.47
#